data_AF-A0A3R6M8A3-F1
#
_entry.id   AF-A0A3R6M8A3-F1
#
_cell.length_a   1.000
_cell.length_b   1.000
_cell.length_c   1.000
_cell.angle_alpha   90.00
_cell.angle_beta   90.00
_cell.angle_gamma   90.00
#
_symmetry.space_group_name_H-M   'P 1'
#
loop_
_entity.id
_entity.type
_entity.pdbx_description
1 polymer ?
#
loop_
_entity_poly.entity_id
_entity_poly.type
_entity_poly.pdbx_seq_one_letter_code
_entity_poly.pdbx_strand_id
1 'polypeptide(L)'
;MANNEYRKLPVGIQSFNVIREEGYLYVDKTDMIWKLTNQGFKYNYLSRPRRFGKSVLVDTLQAYFEGRKDLFEGLKIMELEKDWKQYPVIRLDMSRGGATADEVKAYLDQTFDVYEQLYGIHIKPTDSLGNRFDLIIKTAYKQTGLKVAILIDEYDSPLQHSWKTPEHEGCTDVYRSVFAILKADDAYQRFVFITGITKFTQISLFSVLNNLTNISFLPEYAAICGITEEEIGQNFKPELERMAEVNGWTLQQTHDNLKDYYDGYHFSRRNMVDIYNPFSLLNALDTQDLSCFWVSSGATSMLPKFVDNMELRLRNFEHCPILRKTLESSDVINGGAELFLYQTGYLTIKSSDEFGYFLGFPNQEVKQALYEVVLPTLTMQSESDIISLQSSLFRQLGTGEIADAMKTLKALVADVPYSNKKLASMDMEERYRLIISTILNAIGLKVEVEHMLATGRIDLIAQTSRYIYVIELKLRNNGGKKAAIQQIQENRYLEPFKADKRKVIGLGIELDEEGKGILDWGITS
;
A
#
# COMPACT_ATOMS: atom_id res chain seq x y z
N MET A 1 -32.80 -3.22 -19.82
CA MET A 1 -31.55 -3.98 -19.63
C MET A 1 -30.42 -3.01 -19.89
N ALA A 2 -29.57 -2.74 -18.90
CA ALA A 2 -28.40 -1.89 -19.12
C ALA A 2 -27.47 -2.57 -20.15
N ASN A 3 -26.81 -1.78 -21.00
CA ASN A 3 -25.81 -2.32 -21.91
C ASN A 3 -24.64 -2.87 -21.07
N ASN A 4 -24.46 -4.20 -21.07
CA ASN A 4 -23.40 -4.87 -20.30
C ASN A 4 -21.99 -4.51 -20.79
N GLU A 5 -21.84 -3.79 -21.90
CA GLU A 5 -20.57 -3.30 -22.42
C GLU A 5 -19.96 -2.14 -21.59
N TYR A 6 -20.76 -1.42 -20.79
CA TYR A 6 -20.31 -0.27 -20.00
C TYR A 6 -20.81 -0.36 -18.56
N ARG A 7 -20.22 -1.28 -17.80
CA ARG A 7 -20.49 -1.40 -16.35
C ARG A 7 -19.78 -0.28 -15.60
N LYS A 8 -20.42 0.22 -14.55
CA LYS A 8 -19.83 1.24 -13.67
C LYS A 8 -18.85 0.58 -12.71
N LEU A 9 -17.57 0.99 -12.77
CA LEU A 9 -16.57 0.56 -11.79
C LEU A 9 -16.62 1.48 -10.55
N PRO A 10 -16.52 0.93 -9.33
CA PRO A 10 -16.65 1.72 -8.10
C PRO A 10 -15.34 2.44 -7.75
N VAL A 11 -14.74 3.15 -8.70
CA VAL A 11 -13.47 3.87 -8.51
C VAL A 11 -13.67 4.96 -7.45
N GLY A 12 -12.96 4.84 -6.33
CA GLY A 12 -13.03 5.79 -5.22
C GLY A 12 -14.31 5.75 -4.38
N ILE A 13 -15.25 4.84 -4.68
CA ILE A 13 -16.49 4.69 -3.91
C ILE A 13 -16.23 3.79 -2.71
N GLN A 14 -16.53 4.31 -1.51
CA GLN A 14 -16.30 3.62 -0.24
C GLN A 14 -17.57 3.05 0.40
N SER A 15 -18.75 3.41 -0.10
CA SER A 15 -20.02 2.93 0.42
C SER A 15 -20.50 1.71 -0.36
N PHE A 16 -20.71 0.60 0.37
CA PHE A 16 -21.40 -0.58 -0.12
C PHE A 16 -22.82 -0.25 -0.56
N ASN A 17 -23.55 0.58 0.20
CA ASN A 17 -24.92 0.97 -0.15
C ASN A 17 -24.96 1.63 -1.53
N VAL A 18 -24.10 2.63 -1.77
CA VAL A 18 -24.00 3.31 -3.09
C VAL A 18 -23.65 2.31 -4.19
N ILE A 19 -22.68 1.41 -3.95
CA ILE A 19 -22.28 0.41 -4.94
C ILE A 19 -23.48 -0.45 -5.36
N ARG A 20 -24.29 -0.89 -4.39
CA ARG A 20 -25.43 -1.77 -4.64
C ARG A 20 -26.63 -1.03 -5.23
N GLU A 21 -27.00 0.12 -4.66
CA GLU A 21 -28.17 0.91 -5.06
C GLU A 21 -28.01 1.56 -6.44
N GLU A 22 -26.80 2.00 -6.80
CA GLU A 22 -26.53 2.65 -8.09
C GLU A 22 -26.04 1.71 -9.20
N GLY A 23 -25.98 0.41 -8.91
CA GLY A 23 -25.63 -0.64 -9.86
C GLY A 23 -24.16 -0.65 -10.29
N TYR A 24 -23.24 -0.33 -9.38
CA TYR A 24 -21.80 -0.51 -9.61
C TYR A 24 -21.42 -1.98 -9.55
N LEU A 25 -20.35 -2.33 -10.25
CA LEU A 25 -19.74 -3.65 -10.14
C LEU A 25 -19.27 -3.90 -8.70
N TYR A 26 -19.67 -5.04 -8.13
CA TYR A 26 -19.23 -5.47 -6.80
C TYR A 26 -18.63 -6.87 -6.88
N VAL A 27 -17.39 -7.04 -6.42
CA VAL A 27 -16.74 -8.34 -6.29
C VAL A 27 -17.22 -8.99 -5.00
N ASP A 28 -18.01 -10.05 -5.13
CA ASP A 28 -18.74 -10.64 -4.00
C ASP A 28 -17.88 -11.52 -3.08
N LYS A 29 -17.68 -11.01 -1.87
CA LYS A 29 -16.98 -11.66 -0.74
C LYS A 29 -17.90 -11.89 0.48
N THR A 30 -19.21 -11.83 0.28
CA THR A 30 -20.18 -11.82 1.38
C THR A 30 -20.27 -13.16 2.12
N ASP A 31 -19.76 -14.26 1.55
CA ASP A 31 -19.61 -15.53 2.25
C ASP A 31 -18.53 -15.47 3.34
N MET A 32 -17.42 -14.74 3.11
CA MET A 32 -16.39 -14.50 4.12
C MET A 32 -16.93 -13.60 5.24
N ILE A 33 -17.78 -12.62 4.91
CA ILE A 33 -18.45 -11.77 5.89
C ILE A 33 -19.36 -12.62 6.79
N TRP A 34 -20.18 -13.50 6.20
CA TRP A 34 -21.04 -14.38 6.95
C TRP A 34 -20.25 -15.32 7.88
N LYS A 35 -19.14 -15.90 7.40
CA LYS A 35 -18.24 -16.72 8.22
C LYS A 35 -17.62 -15.90 9.36
N LEU A 36 -17.14 -14.69 9.07
CA LEU A 36 -16.55 -13.79 10.06
C LEU A 36 -17.53 -13.46 11.20
N THR A 37 -18.80 -13.17 10.88
CA THR A 37 -19.79 -12.74 11.86
C THR A 37 -20.45 -13.90 12.62
N ASN A 38 -20.56 -15.09 12.03
CA ASN A 38 -21.28 -16.23 12.61
C ASN A 38 -20.39 -17.38 13.12
N GLN A 39 -19.21 -17.56 12.53
CA GLN A 39 -18.25 -18.62 12.91
C GLN A 39 -16.94 -18.06 13.46
N GLY A 40 -16.67 -16.77 13.24
CA GLY A 40 -15.47 -16.09 13.66
C GLY A 40 -15.48 -15.66 15.13
N PHE A 41 -14.54 -14.78 15.45
CA PHE A 41 -14.38 -14.25 16.79
C PHE A 41 -15.32 -13.09 17.04
N LYS A 42 -15.53 -12.77 18.32
CA LYS A 42 -16.31 -11.61 18.71
C LYS A 42 -15.56 -10.29 18.51
N TYR A 43 -14.28 -10.26 18.86
CA TYR A 43 -13.41 -9.07 18.77
C TYR A 43 -12.40 -9.27 17.64
N ASN A 44 -12.54 -8.49 16.58
CA ASN A 44 -11.77 -8.66 15.35
C ASN A 44 -11.00 -7.38 15.02
N TYR A 45 -9.74 -7.55 14.65
CA TYR A 45 -8.89 -6.49 14.13
C TYR A 45 -8.41 -6.85 12.72
N LEU A 46 -8.65 -5.95 11.77
CA LEU A 46 -8.15 -6.06 10.41
C LEU A 46 -7.26 -4.87 10.06
N SER A 47 -5.99 -5.16 9.78
CA SER A 47 -5.05 -4.26 9.15
C SER A 47 -4.89 -4.65 7.69
N ARG A 48 -5.10 -3.67 6.82
CA ARG A 48 -4.78 -3.72 5.39
C ARG A 48 -4.22 -2.36 4.98
N PRO A 49 -3.37 -2.30 3.95
CA PRO A 49 -2.92 -1.02 3.42
C PRO A 49 -4.08 -0.13 2.98
N ARG A 50 -3.79 1.16 2.76
CA ARG A 50 -4.79 2.11 2.26
C ARG A 50 -5.37 1.62 0.92
N ARG A 51 -6.64 1.96 0.66
CA ARG A 51 -7.33 1.64 -0.62
C ARG A 51 -7.57 0.15 -0.92
N PHE A 52 -7.43 -0.73 0.07
CA PHE A 52 -7.78 -2.16 -0.04
C PHE A 52 -9.27 -2.50 0.14
N GLY A 53 -10.13 -1.50 0.34
CA GLY A 53 -11.58 -1.73 0.54
C GLY A 53 -12.01 -1.97 1.98
N LYS A 54 -11.21 -1.55 2.97
CA LYS A 54 -11.55 -1.66 4.41
C LYS A 54 -12.88 -0.96 4.74
N SER A 55 -13.05 0.29 4.30
CA SER A 55 -14.29 1.05 4.55
C SER A 55 -15.50 0.46 3.86
N VAL A 56 -15.33 -0.10 2.64
CA VAL A 56 -16.40 -0.87 1.96
C VAL A 56 -16.77 -2.09 2.77
N LEU A 57 -15.80 -2.82 3.35
CA LEU A 57 -16.07 -3.95 4.23
C LEU A 57 -16.81 -3.51 5.50
N VAL A 58 -16.44 -2.39 6.12
CA VAL A 58 -17.16 -1.82 7.29
C VAL A 58 -18.60 -1.47 6.92
N ASP A 59 -18.82 -0.84 5.76
CA ASP A 59 -20.16 -0.49 5.27
C ASP A 59 -20.99 -1.75 4.97
N THR A 60 -20.35 -2.79 4.42
CA THR A 60 -21.00 -4.08 4.17
C THR A 60 -21.38 -4.77 5.48
N LEU A 61 -20.52 -4.74 6.50
CA LEU A 61 -20.82 -5.26 7.83
C LEU A 61 -21.98 -4.49 8.48
N GLN A 62 -21.99 -3.16 8.36
CA GLN A 62 -23.08 -2.33 8.85
C GLN A 62 -24.41 -2.73 8.20
N ALA A 63 -24.47 -2.77 6.87
CA ALA A 63 -25.66 -3.18 6.12
C ALA A 63 -26.16 -4.58 6.52
N TYR A 64 -25.23 -5.52 6.73
CA TYR A 64 -25.55 -6.87 7.17
C TYR A 64 -26.20 -6.88 8.57
N PHE A 65 -25.59 -6.20 9.56
CA PHE A 65 -26.13 -6.15 10.92
C PHE A 65 -27.43 -5.34 11.03
N GLU A 66 -27.60 -4.30 10.21
CA GLU A 66 -28.85 -3.53 10.12
C GLU A 66 -29.98 -4.30 9.42
N GLY A 67 -29.71 -5.52 8.91
CA GLY A 67 -30.72 -6.36 8.26
C GLY A 67 -31.16 -5.85 6.89
N ARG A 68 -30.33 -5.05 6.20
CA ARG A 68 -30.59 -4.49 4.85
C ARG A 68 -30.51 -5.56 3.76
N LYS A 69 -31.39 -6.56 3.83
CA LYS A 69 -31.44 -7.72 2.92
C LYS A 69 -31.50 -7.33 1.45
N ASP A 70 -32.16 -6.21 1.14
CA ASP A 70 -32.29 -5.62 -0.19
C ASP A 70 -30.92 -5.40 -0.87
N LEU A 71 -29.90 -5.01 -0.12
CA LEU A 71 -28.57 -4.74 -0.66
C LEU A 71 -27.78 -6.01 -1.01
N PHE A 72 -28.18 -7.16 -0.47
CA PHE A 72 -27.49 -8.43 -0.64
C PHE A 72 -28.11 -9.33 -1.71
N GLU A 73 -29.19 -8.91 -2.37
CA GLU A 73 -29.81 -9.69 -3.43
C GLU A 73 -28.78 -10.06 -4.53
N GLY A 74 -28.76 -11.35 -4.88
CA GLY A 74 -27.82 -11.90 -5.87
C GLY A 74 -26.40 -12.17 -5.35
N LEU A 75 -26.11 -11.93 -4.06
CA LEU A 75 -24.82 -12.21 -3.44
C LEU A 75 -24.82 -13.56 -2.70
N LYS A 76 -23.64 -14.17 -2.54
CA LYS A 76 -23.40 -15.48 -1.90
C LYS A 76 -24.01 -15.59 -0.50
N ILE A 77 -24.02 -14.50 0.28
CA ILE A 77 -24.60 -14.51 1.62
C ILE A 77 -26.09 -14.85 1.64
N MET A 78 -26.83 -14.62 0.55
CA MET A 78 -28.26 -14.98 0.46
C MET A 78 -28.48 -16.50 0.52
N GLU A 79 -27.48 -17.29 0.15
CA GLU A 79 -27.53 -18.75 0.26
C GLU A 79 -27.27 -19.21 1.70
N LEU A 80 -26.53 -18.43 2.49
CA LEU A 80 -26.09 -18.76 3.85
C LEU A 80 -27.02 -18.20 4.92
N GLU A 81 -27.37 -16.91 4.84
CA GLU A 81 -28.19 -16.21 5.83
C GLU A 81 -29.68 -16.47 5.61
N LYS A 82 -30.34 -16.95 6.66
CA LYS A 82 -31.79 -17.23 6.67
C LYS A 82 -32.55 -16.29 7.59
N ASP A 83 -31.91 -15.77 8.63
CA ASP A 83 -32.53 -14.98 9.69
C ASP A 83 -31.94 -13.56 9.69
N TRP A 84 -32.52 -12.71 8.84
CA TRP A 84 -32.11 -11.31 8.63
C TRP A 84 -32.58 -10.41 9.79
N LYS A 85 -32.02 -10.67 10.97
CA LYS A 85 -32.29 -9.86 12.17
C LYS A 85 -31.63 -8.49 12.06
N GLN A 86 -32.37 -7.47 12.50
CA GLN A 86 -31.87 -6.10 12.62
C GLN A 86 -31.24 -5.89 14.00
N TYR A 87 -29.91 -5.92 14.05
CA TYR A 87 -29.13 -5.63 15.25
C TYR A 87 -28.89 -4.12 15.37
N PRO A 88 -28.80 -3.57 16.61
CA PRO A 88 -28.29 -2.21 16.80
C PRO A 88 -26.82 -2.15 16.40
N VAL A 89 -26.45 -1.12 15.62
CA VAL A 89 -25.09 -0.88 15.13
C VAL A 89 -24.58 0.46 15.64
N ILE A 90 -23.34 0.47 16.15
CA ILE A 90 -22.60 1.69 16.46
C ILE A 90 -21.36 1.73 15.56
N ARG A 91 -21.21 2.79 14.78
CA ARG A 91 -20.10 3.00 13.86
C ARG A 91 -19.33 4.25 14.25
N LEU A 92 -18.01 4.11 14.39
CA LEU A 92 -17.07 5.20 14.63
C LEU A 92 -16.08 5.27 13.47
N ASP A 93 -16.14 6.33 12.68
CA ASP A 93 -15.16 6.66 11.65
C ASP A 93 -14.10 7.62 12.21
N MET A 94 -12.98 7.07 12.69
CA MET A 94 -11.96 7.85 13.37
C MET A 94 -11.12 8.72 12.43
N SER A 95 -11.29 8.60 11.10
CA SER A 95 -10.69 9.51 10.12
C SER A 95 -11.15 10.97 10.29
N ARG A 96 -12.32 11.14 10.92
CA ARG A 96 -12.93 12.43 11.25
C ARG A 96 -12.42 13.01 12.57
N GLY A 97 -11.65 12.22 13.34
CA GLY A 97 -10.90 12.71 14.48
C GLY A 97 -9.64 13.42 14.00
N GLY A 98 -9.41 14.65 14.46
CA GLY A 98 -8.21 15.41 14.11
C GLY A 98 -6.93 14.88 14.77
N ALA A 99 -5.88 15.69 14.77
CA ALA A 99 -4.57 15.34 15.31
C ALA A 99 -4.39 15.76 16.77
N THR A 100 -5.42 16.35 17.39
CA THR A 100 -5.40 16.83 18.77
C THR A 100 -6.47 16.16 19.63
N ALA A 101 -6.24 16.12 20.95
CA ALA A 101 -7.18 15.52 21.89
C ALA A 101 -8.57 16.18 21.82
N ASP A 102 -8.62 17.49 21.60
CA ASP A 102 -9.88 18.23 21.59
C ASP A 102 -10.67 18.00 20.29
N GLU A 103 -10.00 17.85 19.15
CA GLU A 103 -10.67 17.45 17.91
C GLU A 103 -11.23 16.03 17.99
N VAL A 104 -10.48 15.09 18.59
CA VAL A 104 -10.97 13.71 18.81
C VAL A 104 -12.18 13.72 19.76
N LYS A 105 -12.12 14.48 20.85
CA LYS A 105 -13.26 14.63 21.77
C LYS A 105 -14.47 15.24 21.06
N ALA A 106 -14.28 16.31 20.29
CA ALA A 106 -15.36 17.00 19.57
C ALA A 106 -16.04 16.07 18.55
N TYR A 107 -15.27 15.26 17.83
CA TYR A 107 -15.83 14.26 16.92
C TYR A 107 -16.66 13.20 17.66
N LEU A 108 -16.12 12.65 18.76
CA LEU A 108 -16.82 11.64 19.55
C LEU A 108 -18.08 12.20 20.22
N ASP A 109 -18.02 13.44 20.71
CA ASP A 109 -19.15 14.19 21.27
C ASP A 109 -20.30 14.29 20.26
N GLN A 110 -20.02 14.80 19.06
CA GLN A 110 -21.02 14.88 17.98
C GLN A 110 -21.56 13.51 17.54
N THR A 111 -20.70 12.50 17.51
CA THR A 111 -21.10 11.14 17.10
C THR A 111 -21.98 10.48 18.15
N PHE A 112 -21.67 10.68 19.43
CA PHE A 112 -22.46 10.15 20.54
C PHE A 112 -23.81 10.87 20.66
N ASP A 113 -23.89 12.17 20.39
CA ASP A 113 -25.16 12.91 20.33
C ASP A 113 -26.17 12.25 19.38
N VAL A 114 -25.71 11.75 18.22
CA VAL A 114 -26.59 11.06 17.25
C VAL A 114 -27.20 9.79 17.86
N TYR A 115 -26.38 8.97 18.53
CA TYR A 115 -26.86 7.75 19.17
C TYR A 115 -27.71 8.03 20.41
N GLU A 116 -27.38 9.07 21.16
CA GLU A 116 -28.16 9.50 22.32
C GLU A 116 -29.54 9.98 21.91
N GLN A 117 -29.65 10.73 20.81
CA GLN A 117 -30.95 11.09 20.23
C GLN A 117 -31.70 9.84 19.74
N LEU A 118 -31.02 8.94 19.02
CA LEU A 118 -31.62 7.70 18.50
C LEU A 118 -32.24 6.84 19.62
N TYR A 119 -31.55 6.75 20.76
CA TYR A 119 -31.97 5.92 21.90
C TYR A 119 -32.66 6.71 23.03
N GLY A 120 -32.92 8.01 22.86
CA GLY A 120 -33.57 8.86 23.87
C GLY A 120 -32.81 8.98 25.19
N ILE A 121 -31.47 8.98 25.14
CA ILE A 121 -30.59 9.05 26.30
C ILE A 121 -30.45 10.51 26.76
N HIS A 122 -30.57 10.73 28.06
CA HIS A 122 -30.38 12.04 28.67
C HIS A 122 -29.04 12.06 29.39
N ILE A 123 -28.07 12.77 28.81
CA ILE A 123 -26.74 12.92 29.38
C ILE A 123 -26.73 13.93 30.52
N LYS A 124 -25.91 13.67 31.54
CA LYS A 124 -25.61 14.64 32.60
C LYS A 124 -24.38 15.45 32.21
N PRO A 125 -24.26 16.72 32.62
CA PRO A 125 -23.07 17.53 32.35
C PRO A 125 -21.74 16.93 32.86
N THR A 126 -21.81 16.00 33.82
CA THR A 126 -20.65 15.32 34.40
C THR A 126 -20.28 14.02 33.68
N ASP A 127 -21.06 13.59 32.69
CA ASP A 127 -20.81 12.32 32.00
C ASP A 127 -19.62 12.46 31.06
N SER A 128 -18.60 11.62 31.29
CA SER A 128 -17.46 11.49 30.40
C SER A 128 -17.87 10.83 29.08
N LEU A 129 -17.04 10.97 28.04
CA LEU A 129 -17.24 10.23 26.78
C LEU A 129 -17.32 8.70 27.01
N GLY A 130 -16.57 8.16 27.97
CA GLY A 130 -16.68 6.75 28.35
C GLY A 130 -18.06 6.41 28.94
N ASN A 131 -18.58 7.23 29.86
CA ASN A 131 -19.93 7.03 30.43
C ASN A 131 -21.01 7.09 29.35
N ARG A 132 -20.89 8.04 28.42
CA ARG A 132 -21.82 8.20 27.30
C ARG A 132 -21.83 6.98 26.41
N PHE A 133 -20.66 6.46 26.05
CA PHE A 133 -20.55 5.25 25.23
C PHE A 133 -21.14 4.01 25.91
N ASP A 134 -20.90 3.84 27.22
CA ASP A 134 -21.52 2.79 28.06
C ASP A 134 -23.05 2.87 28.06
N LEU A 135 -23.60 4.07 28.26
CA LEU A 135 -25.04 4.31 28.22
C LEU A 135 -25.64 3.99 26.85
N ILE A 136 -24.97 4.37 25.76
CA ILE A 136 -25.40 4.07 24.39
C ILE A 136 -25.51 2.56 24.19
N ILE A 137 -24.46 1.80 24.50
CA ILE A 137 -24.43 0.34 24.29
C ILE A 137 -25.52 -0.35 25.11
N LYS A 138 -25.61 -0.04 26.41
CA LYS A 138 -26.60 -0.67 27.32
C LYS A 138 -28.03 -0.32 26.95
N THR A 139 -28.29 0.93 26.56
CA THR A 139 -29.63 1.37 26.19
C THR A 139 -30.07 0.76 24.87
N ALA A 140 -29.18 0.70 23.87
CA ALA A 140 -29.44 0.03 22.60
C ALA A 140 -29.82 -1.44 22.80
N TYR A 141 -29.07 -2.17 23.65
CA TYR A 141 -29.40 -3.54 24.02
C TYR A 141 -30.75 -3.64 24.74
N LYS A 142 -31.01 -2.76 25.73
CA LYS A 142 -32.24 -2.79 26.51
C LYS A 142 -33.50 -2.53 25.66
N GLN A 143 -33.41 -1.63 24.68
CA GLN A 143 -34.54 -1.28 23.83
C GLN A 143 -34.82 -2.32 22.75
N THR A 144 -33.77 -2.87 22.13
CA THR A 144 -33.92 -3.82 21.01
C THR A 144 -34.02 -5.27 21.47
N GLY A 145 -33.54 -5.59 22.68
CA GLY A 145 -33.35 -6.97 23.16
C GLY A 145 -32.21 -7.72 22.45
N LEU A 146 -31.47 -7.05 21.56
CA LEU A 146 -30.42 -7.64 20.73
C LEU A 146 -29.06 -7.03 21.09
N LYS A 147 -28.03 -7.87 21.06
CA LYS A 147 -26.66 -7.44 21.31
C LYS A 147 -26.13 -6.53 20.19
N VAL A 148 -25.33 -5.54 20.55
CA VAL A 148 -24.86 -4.46 19.67
C VAL A 148 -23.66 -4.88 18.83
N ALA A 149 -23.66 -4.52 17.55
CA ALA A 149 -22.48 -4.60 16.68
C ALA A 149 -21.74 -3.25 16.72
N ILE A 150 -20.43 -3.27 16.99
CA ILE A 150 -19.59 -2.08 17.07
C ILE A 150 -18.54 -2.14 15.96
N LEU A 151 -18.51 -1.11 15.11
CA LEU A 151 -17.63 -1.00 13.95
C LEU A 151 -16.77 0.26 14.09
N ILE A 152 -15.45 0.11 14.05
CA ILE A 152 -14.49 1.22 14.19
C ILE A 152 -13.60 1.24 12.95
N ASP A 153 -13.78 2.25 12.11
CA ASP A 153 -12.99 2.48 10.90
C ASP A 153 -11.88 3.51 11.14
N GLU A 154 -10.78 3.37 10.39
CA GLU A 154 -9.56 4.19 10.48
C GLU A 154 -9.10 4.50 11.92
N TYR A 155 -9.17 3.50 12.82
CA TYR A 155 -8.94 3.69 14.26
C TYR A 155 -7.57 4.30 14.59
N ASP A 156 -6.59 4.13 13.70
CA ASP A 156 -5.22 4.58 13.84
C ASP A 156 -5.02 6.01 13.35
N SER A 157 -5.96 6.61 12.62
CA SER A 157 -5.76 7.91 11.96
C SER A 157 -5.35 9.04 12.92
N PRO A 158 -6.07 9.34 14.03
CA PRO A 158 -5.64 10.37 14.99
C PRO A 158 -4.27 10.08 15.62
N LEU A 159 -3.94 8.80 15.83
CA LEU A 159 -2.69 8.37 16.46
C LEU A 159 -1.51 8.50 15.49
N GLN A 160 -1.74 8.25 14.19
CA GLN A 160 -0.76 8.52 13.14
C GLN A 160 -0.45 10.02 13.07
N HIS A 161 -1.47 10.86 12.93
CA HIS A 161 -1.25 12.30 12.73
C HIS A 161 -0.58 12.96 13.93
N SER A 162 -0.97 12.61 15.16
CA SER A 162 -0.36 13.09 16.40
C SER A 162 0.99 12.47 16.72
N TRP A 163 1.43 11.41 16.04
CA TRP A 163 2.70 10.76 16.34
C TRP A 163 3.89 11.72 16.19
N LYS A 164 4.80 11.69 17.19
CA LYS A 164 5.94 12.63 17.35
C LYS A 164 5.54 14.10 17.52
N THR A 165 4.32 14.38 17.99
CA THR A 165 3.89 15.73 18.38
C THR A 165 3.50 15.77 19.87
N PRO A 166 3.47 16.95 20.53
CA PRO A 166 3.05 17.08 21.93
C PRO A 166 1.62 16.58 22.21
N GLU A 167 0.78 16.49 21.18
CA GLU A 167 -0.63 16.13 21.29
C GLU A 167 -0.88 14.61 21.35
N HIS A 168 0.14 13.78 21.10
CA HIS A 168 0.00 12.32 21.02
C HIS A 168 -0.55 11.68 22.30
N GLU A 169 -0.02 12.09 23.45
CA GLU A 169 -0.43 11.56 24.75
C GLU A 169 -1.90 11.89 25.04
N GLY A 170 -2.31 13.13 24.76
CA GLY A 170 -3.69 13.57 24.90
C GLY A 170 -4.66 12.79 24.01
N CYS A 171 -4.29 12.52 22.75
CA CYS A 171 -5.10 11.68 21.86
C CYS A 171 -5.22 10.24 22.40
N THR A 172 -4.09 9.68 22.85
CA THR A 172 -4.01 8.33 23.43
C THR A 172 -4.91 8.19 24.67
N ASP A 173 -5.00 9.21 25.52
CA ASP A 173 -5.83 9.20 26.72
C ASP A 173 -7.33 9.22 26.42
N VAL A 174 -7.75 9.95 25.39
CA VAL A 174 -9.16 9.92 24.92
C VAL A 174 -9.51 8.49 24.47
N TYR A 175 -8.63 7.85 23.71
CA TYR A 175 -8.81 6.46 23.26
C TYR A 175 -8.90 5.48 24.44
N ARG A 176 -7.99 5.58 25.42
CA ARG A 176 -8.00 4.73 26.62
C ARG A 176 -9.31 4.86 27.38
N SER A 177 -9.81 6.08 27.55
CA SER A 177 -11.06 6.37 28.27
C SER A 177 -12.27 5.75 27.57
N VAL A 178 -12.41 5.98 26.26
CA VAL A 178 -13.60 5.55 25.51
C VAL A 178 -13.57 4.05 25.19
N PHE A 179 -12.43 3.52 24.75
CA PHE A 179 -12.35 2.12 24.34
C PHE A 179 -12.20 1.13 25.50
N ALA A 180 -11.96 1.60 26.73
CA ALA A 180 -12.12 0.78 27.94
C ALA A 180 -13.52 0.15 28.04
N ILE A 181 -14.54 0.84 27.57
CA ILE A 181 -15.94 0.39 27.60
C ILE A 181 -16.16 -0.85 26.73
N LEU A 182 -15.40 -1.02 25.64
CA LEU A 182 -15.50 -2.21 24.79
C LEU A 182 -15.26 -3.50 25.59
N LYS A 183 -14.38 -3.46 26.59
CA LYS A 183 -14.14 -4.58 27.51
C LYS A 183 -15.23 -4.69 28.58
N ALA A 184 -15.63 -3.55 29.16
CA ALA A 184 -16.58 -3.51 30.27
C ALA A 184 -17.97 -4.04 29.84
N ASP A 185 -18.38 -3.73 28.61
CA ASP A 185 -19.70 -4.04 28.08
C ASP A 185 -19.74 -5.31 27.21
N ASP A 186 -18.81 -6.25 27.42
CA ASP A 186 -18.77 -7.52 26.70
C ASP A 186 -20.15 -8.19 26.65
N ALA A 187 -20.90 -8.25 27.76
CA ALA A 187 -22.20 -8.93 27.80
C ALA A 187 -23.22 -8.40 26.77
N TYR A 188 -23.12 -7.12 26.38
CA TYR A 188 -24.06 -6.42 25.51
C TYR A 188 -23.65 -6.40 24.04
N GLN A 189 -22.44 -6.88 23.73
CA GLN A 189 -21.87 -6.83 22.39
C GLN A 189 -22.04 -8.15 21.64
N ARG A 190 -22.44 -8.07 20.37
CA ARG A 190 -22.54 -9.20 19.43
C ARG A 190 -21.26 -9.40 18.65
N PHE A 191 -20.66 -8.30 18.24
CA PHE A 191 -19.54 -8.27 17.30
C PHE A 191 -18.83 -6.93 17.44
N VAL A 192 -17.50 -6.94 17.47
CA VAL A 192 -16.66 -5.75 17.48
C VAL A 192 -15.62 -5.90 16.37
N PHE A 193 -15.59 -4.94 15.45
CA PHE A 193 -14.67 -4.91 14.33
C PHE A 193 -13.92 -3.60 14.30
N ILE A 194 -12.60 -3.68 14.32
CA ILE A 194 -11.71 -2.53 14.30
C ILE A 194 -10.81 -2.67 13.09
N THR A 195 -10.70 -1.61 12.29
CA THR A 195 -9.84 -1.62 11.12
C THR A 195 -9.02 -0.35 10.99
N GLY A 196 -7.85 -0.48 10.36
CA GLY A 196 -6.86 0.58 10.22
C GLY A 196 -5.71 0.15 9.32
N ILE A 197 -4.68 1.01 9.23
CA ILE A 197 -3.45 0.72 8.50
C ILE A 197 -2.41 0.18 9.47
N THR A 198 -2.05 0.96 10.48
CA THR A 198 -0.98 0.65 11.44
C THR A 198 -1.51 0.18 12.78
N LYS A 199 -0.71 -0.63 13.47
CA LYS A 199 -1.06 -1.18 14.78
C LYS A 199 -0.46 -0.33 15.91
N PHE A 200 -1.26 0.52 16.54
CA PHE A 200 -0.88 1.17 17.81
C PHE A 200 -1.36 0.35 19.02
N THR A 201 -0.42 -0.19 19.78
CA THR A 201 -0.66 -0.94 21.02
C THR A 201 -0.60 -0.06 22.27
N GLN A 202 0.04 1.12 22.20
CA GLN A 202 0.22 2.06 23.32
C GLN A 202 -1.08 2.67 23.88
N ILE A 203 -2.16 2.71 23.09
CA ILE A 203 -3.50 3.09 23.55
C ILE A 203 -4.13 2.05 24.48
N SER A 204 -3.39 0.98 24.80
CA SER A 204 -3.87 -0.16 25.56
C SER A 204 -5.09 -0.83 24.93
N LEU A 205 -5.50 -0.55 23.68
CA LEU A 205 -6.59 -1.28 23.03
C LEU A 205 -6.33 -2.79 23.04
N PHE A 206 -5.09 -3.20 22.79
CA PHE A 206 -4.69 -4.61 22.77
C PHE A 206 -4.45 -5.22 24.17
N SER A 207 -4.30 -4.40 25.22
CA SER A 207 -4.18 -4.87 26.62
C SER A 207 -5.50 -4.72 27.42
N VAL A 208 -6.38 -3.83 26.97
CA VAL A 208 -7.77 -3.68 27.41
C VAL A 208 -8.57 -4.83 26.78
N LEU A 209 -8.47 -5.01 25.46
CA LEU A 209 -9.08 -6.12 24.71
C LEU A 209 -8.08 -7.27 24.56
N ASN A 210 -7.83 -7.99 25.65
CA ASN A 210 -6.98 -9.20 25.65
C ASN A 210 -7.43 -10.31 24.66
N ASN A 211 -8.65 -10.19 24.11
CA ASN A 211 -9.25 -11.15 23.18
C ASN A 211 -9.35 -10.63 21.74
N LEU A 212 -8.70 -9.51 21.41
CA LEU A 212 -8.73 -8.94 20.06
C LEU A 212 -7.94 -9.82 19.09
N THR A 213 -8.65 -10.47 18.17
CA THR A 213 -8.06 -11.37 17.19
C THR A 213 -7.63 -10.61 15.95
N ASN A 214 -6.34 -10.66 15.62
CA ASN A 214 -5.83 -10.08 14.39
C ASN A 214 -6.14 -11.01 13.20
N ILE A 215 -7.28 -10.77 12.54
CA ILE A 215 -7.74 -11.59 11.42
C ILE A 215 -6.90 -11.37 10.15
N SER A 216 -6.06 -10.33 10.13
CA SER A 216 -5.25 -9.94 8.97
C SER A 216 -4.35 -11.05 8.44
N PHE A 217 -3.87 -11.93 9.34
CA PHE A 217 -2.94 -13.03 9.05
C PHE A 217 -3.62 -14.41 8.97
N LEU A 218 -4.94 -14.47 9.23
CA LEU A 218 -5.68 -15.72 9.17
C LEU A 218 -5.94 -16.11 7.70
N PRO A 219 -5.65 -17.36 7.31
CA PRO A 219 -5.72 -17.78 5.92
C PRO A 219 -7.14 -17.68 5.32
N GLU A 220 -8.18 -17.90 6.12
CA GLU A 220 -9.59 -17.82 5.72
C GLU A 220 -10.05 -16.40 5.36
N TYR A 221 -9.35 -15.37 5.84
CA TYR A 221 -9.67 -13.96 5.58
C TYR A 221 -8.58 -13.26 4.75
N ALA A 222 -7.62 -14.00 4.17
CA ALA A 222 -6.53 -13.43 3.38
C ALA A 222 -7.07 -12.49 2.29
N ALA A 223 -8.06 -12.96 1.53
CA ALA A 223 -8.70 -12.26 0.43
C ALA A 223 -9.97 -11.47 0.82
N ILE A 224 -10.25 -11.23 2.11
CA ILE A 224 -11.46 -10.47 2.55
C ILE A 224 -11.48 -9.03 2.01
N CYS A 225 -10.29 -8.48 1.76
CA CYS A 225 -10.05 -7.19 1.14
C CYS A 225 -9.04 -7.37 0.00
N GLY A 226 -9.12 -6.55 -1.04
CA GLY A 226 -8.38 -6.77 -2.29
C GLY A 226 -9.17 -7.57 -3.31
N ILE A 227 -8.60 -7.78 -4.50
CA ILE A 227 -9.20 -8.59 -5.56
C ILE A 227 -8.20 -9.68 -5.95
N THR A 228 -8.62 -10.94 -6.05
CA THR A 228 -7.74 -12.05 -6.47
C THR A 228 -7.69 -12.18 -7.99
N GLU A 229 -6.67 -12.87 -8.52
CA GLU A 229 -6.60 -13.18 -9.97
C GLU A 229 -7.86 -13.91 -10.47
N GLU A 230 -8.38 -14.85 -9.68
CA GLU A 230 -9.61 -15.57 -10.01
C GLU A 230 -10.82 -14.62 -10.10
N GLU A 231 -10.94 -13.69 -9.14
CA GLU A 231 -12.00 -12.70 -9.13
C GLU A 231 -11.89 -11.71 -10.31
N ILE A 232 -10.66 -11.41 -10.77
CA ILE A 232 -10.43 -10.60 -11.98
C ILE A 232 -11.07 -11.28 -13.19
N GLY A 233 -10.70 -12.54 -13.45
CA GLY A 233 -11.21 -13.30 -14.59
C GLY A 233 -12.74 -13.51 -14.54
N GLN A 234 -13.31 -13.70 -13.35
CA GLN A 234 -14.75 -13.89 -13.16
C GLN A 234 -15.57 -12.61 -13.33
N ASN A 235 -15.04 -11.47 -12.87
CA ASN A 235 -15.84 -10.26 -12.71
C ASN A 235 -15.52 -9.17 -13.73
N PHE A 236 -14.34 -9.14 -14.36
CA PHE A 236 -13.85 -7.99 -15.14
C PHE A 236 -13.58 -8.29 -16.63
N LYS A 237 -14.10 -9.40 -17.15
CA LYS A 237 -13.83 -9.84 -18.53
C LYS A 237 -14.10 -8.75 -19.60
N PRO A 238 -15.26 -8.06 -19.62
CA PRO A 238 -15.51 -6.96 -20.55
C PRO A 238 -14.49 -5.80 -20.45
N GLU A 239 -14.06 -5.44 -19.24
CA GLU A 239 -13.10 -4.36 -19.01
C GLU A 239 -11.71 -4.76 -19.49
N LEU A 240 -11.31 -6.02 -19.26
CA LEU A 240 -10.05 -6.59 -19.73
C LEU A 240 -10.01 -6.66 -21.26
N GLU A 241 -11.11 -7.06 -21.91
CA GLU A 241 -11.21 -7.13 -23.37
C GLU A 241 -11.10 -5.72 -23.99
N ARG A 242 -11.74 -4.71 -23.41
CA ARG A 242 -11.63 -3.31 -23.86
C ARG A 242 -10.22 -2.77 -23.69
N MET A 243 -9.59 -3.01 -22.55
CA MET A 243 -8.20 -2.60 -22.32
C MET A 243 -7.24 -3.30 -23.29
N ALA A 244 -7.47 -4.59 -23.59
CA ALA A 244 -6.70 -5.33 -24.57
C ALA A 244 -6.82 -4.71 -25.98
N GLU A 245 -8.03 -4.37 -26.40
CA GLU A 245 -8.29 -3.73 -27.70
C GLU A 245 -7.58 -2.39 -27.84
N VAL A 246 -7.72 -1.50 -26.84
CA VAL A 246 -7.11 -0.15 -26.88
C VAL A 246 -5.59 -0.20 -26.92
N ASN A 247 -4.98 -1.16 -26.22
CA ASN A 247 -3.53 -1.27 -26.15
C ASN A 247 -2.93 -2.18 -27.25
N GLY A 248 -3.75 -2.79 -28.09
CA GLY A 248 -3.29 -3.77 -29.09
C GLY A 248 -2.67 -5.02 -28.45
N TRP A 249 -3.14 -5.39 -27.26
CA TRP A 249 -2.68 -6.56 -26.51
C TRP A 249 -3.63 -7.75 -26.72
N THR A 250 -3.10 -8.95 -26.55
CA THR A 250 -3.94 -10.12 -26.30
C THR A 250 -4.51 -10.06 -24.89
N LEU A 251 -5.63 -10.76 -24.65
CA LEU A 251 -6.20 -10.85 -23.29
C LEU A 251 -5.17 -11.36 -22.27
N GLN A 252 -4.34 -12.35 -22.65
CA GLN A 252 -3.28 -12.87 -21.80
C GLN A 252 -2.24 -11.79 -21.47
N GLN A 253 -1.82 -10.98 -22.46
CA GLN A 253 -0.89 -9.87 -22.22
C GLN A 253 -1.50 -8.81 -21.30
N THR A 254 -2.80 -8.52 -21.41
CA THR A 254 -3.48 -7.61 -20.48
C THR A 254 -3.42 -8.14 -19.05
N HIS A 255 -3.71 -9.43 -18.84
CA HIS A 255 -3.55 -10.07 -17.53
C HIS A 255 -2.10 -9.99 -17.03
N ASP A 256 -1.12 -10.39 -17.85
CA ASP A 256 0.29 -10.40 -17.46
C ASP A 256 0.80 -8.99 -17.09
N ASN A 257 0.37 -7.97 -17.83
CA ASN A 257 0.72 -6.57 -17.58
C ASN A 257 0.08 -6.02 -16.30
N LEU A 258 -1.22 -6.29 -16.09
CA LEU A 258 -1.89 -5.92 -14.84
C LEU A 258 -1.25 -6.63 -13.65
N LYS A 259 -0.86 -7.90 -13.83
CA LYS A 259 -0.17 -8.69 -12.81
C LYS A 259 1.18 -8.11 -12.42
N ASP A 260 2.06 -7.83 -13.39
CA ASP A 260 3.39 -7.27 -13.11
C ASP A 260 3.31 -5.89 -12.42
N TYR A 261 2.27 -5.10 -12.74
CA TYR A 261 2.17 -3.72 -12.26
C TYR A 261 1.33 -3.53 -10.98
N TYR A 262 0.29 -4.34 -10.73
CA TYR A 262 -0.68 -4.14 -9.62
C TYR A 262 -0.86 -5.33 -8.65
N ASP A 263 -0.39 -6.53 -8.99
CA ASP A 263 -0.53 -7.73 -8.14
C ASP A 263 0.53 -7.80 -7.03
N GLY A 264 0.53 -8.87 -6.24
CA GLY A 264 1.71 -9.34 -5.53
C GLY A 264 1.65 -9.16 -4.02
N TYR A 265 0.49 -8.74 -3.49
CA TYR A 265 0.27 -8.65 -2.04
C TYR A 265 -0.12 -9.98 -1.43
N HIS A 266 0.52 -10.33 -0.32
CA HIS A 266 0.18 -11.48 0.51
C HIS A 266 0.05 -11.08 1.97
N PHE A 267 -0.96 -11.64 2.63
CA PHE A 267 -1.27 -11.33 4.03
C PHE A 267 -1.16 -12.53 4.98
N SER A 268 -1.06 -13.76 4.47
CA SER A 268 -0.96 -14.97 5.30
C SER A 268 0.04 -15.96 4.75
N ARG A 269 0.98 -16.42 5.58
CA ARG A 269 1.88 -17.54 5.20
C ARG A 269 1.17 -18.85 4.88
N ARG A 270 -0.04 -19.06 5.42
CA ARG A 270 -0.83 -20.28 5.19
C ARG A 270 -1.76 -20.15 3.99
N ASN A 271 -1.90 -18.95 3.44
CA ASN A 271 -2.66 -18.68 2.24
C ASN A 271 -1.97 -17.52 1.48
N MET A 272 -1.03 -17.89 0.61
CA MET A 272 -0.29 -16.99 -0.27
C MET A 272 -1.08 -16.76 -1.57
N VAL A 273 -2.37 -16.47 -1.46
CA VAL A 273 -3.17 -16.03 -2.61
C VAL A 273 -2.72 -14.63 -3.02
N ASP A 274 -2.48 -14.48 -4.32
CA ASP A 274 -2.17 -13.21 -4.98
C ASP A 274 -3.36 -12.24 -4.84
N ILE A 275 -3.08 -11.03 -4.35
CA ILE A 275 -4.09 -9.99 -4.14
C ILE A 275 -3.64 -8.69 -4.81
N TYR A 276 -4.54 -8.15 -5.62
CA TYR A 276 -4.43 -6.86 -6.26
C TYR A 276 -4.94 -5.75 -5.35
N ASN A 277 -4.31 -4.57 -5.45
CA ASN A 277 -4.88 -3.35 -4.90
C ASN A 277 -6.15 -2.97 -5.70
N PRO A 278 -7.35 -2.92 -5.08
CA PRO A 278 -8.58 -2.63 -5.81
C PRO A 278 -8.58 -1.25 -6.46
N PHE A 279 -8.04 -0.23 -5.80
CA PHE A 279 -8.07 1.12 -6.34
C PHE A 279 -7.18 1.24 -7.59
N SER A 280 -5.95 0.76 -7.54
CA SER A 280 -5.06 0.81 -8.70
C SER A 280 -5.60 -0.02 -9.86
N LEU A 281 -6.08 -1.24 -9.60
CA LEU A 281 -6.68 -2.11 -10.62
C LEU A 281 -7.92 -1.46 -11.26
N LEU A 282 -8.85 -0.94 -10.45
CA LEU A 282 -10.08 -0.33 -10.97
C LEU A 282 -9.79 0.93 -11.78
N ASN A 283 -8.83 1.77 -11.36
CA ASN A 283 -8.42 2.92 -12.17
C ASN A 283 -7.82 2.47 -13.50
N ALA A 284 -6.93 1.46 -13.49
CA ALA A 284 -6.31 0.96 -14.72
C ALA A 284 -7.34 0.41 -15.71
N LEU A 285 -8.36 -0.30 -15.23
CA LEU A 285 -9.44 -0.82 -16.06
C LEU A 285 -10.39 0.28 -16.56
N ASP A 286 -10.60 1.34 -15.77
CA ASP A 286 -11.43 2.49 -16.14
C ASP A 286 -10.73 3.38 -17.19
N THR A 287 -9.46 3.72 -16.97
CA THR A 287 -8.63 4.53 -17.88
C THR A 287 -8.07 3.72 -19.05
N GLN A 288 -8.11 2.39 -18.95
CA GLN A 288 -7.56 1.44 -19.93
C GLN A 288 -6.04 1.59 -20.12
N ASP A 289 -5.34 2.03 -19.08
CA ASP A 289 -3.90 2.34 -19.12
C ASP A 289 -3.20 1.91 -17.83
N LEU A 290 -1.91 1.58 -17.94
CA LEU A 290 -1.05 1.30 -16.79
C LEU A 290 -0.43 2.60 -16.31
N SER A 291 -0.80 3.01 -15.11
CA SER A 291 -0.33 4.25 -14.50
C SER A 291 -0.11 4.07 -13.00
N CYS A 292 0.74 4.92 -12.42
CA CYS A 292 0.98 4.94 -10.98
C CYS A 292 -0.17 5.65 -10.27
N PHE A 293 -1.11 4.88 -9.74
CA PHE A 293 -2.23 5.34 -8.93
C PHE A 293 -1.92 5.30 -7.43
N TRP A 294 -0.79 4.70 -7.02
CA TRP A 294 -0.37 4.50 -5.63
C TRP A 294 -0.09 5.79 -4.85
N VAL A 295 0.07 6.95 -5.52
CA VAL A 295 0.40 8.22 -4.87
C VAL A 295 -0.55 8.49 -3.69
N SER A 296 -0.01 8.28 -2.49
CA SER A 296 -0.73 8.30 -1.23
C SER A 296 -0.35 9.56 -0.47
N SER A 297 -1.05 10.65 -0.76
CA SER A 297 -0.82 11.95 -0.10
C SER A 297 -0.86 11.90 1.44
N GLY A 298 -1.43 10.85 2.04
CA GLY A 298 -1.44 10.63 3.49
C GLY A 298 -0.35 9.69 4.04
N ALA A 299 0.00 8.59 3.37
CA ALA A 299 1.05 7.70 3.89
C ALA A 299 2.46 8.26 3.60
N THR A 300 2.60 8.97 2.48
CA THR A 300 3.87 9.57 2.07
C THR A 300 4.35 10.64 3.05
N SER A 301 3.46 11.47 3.57
CA SER A 301 3.80 12.48 4.59
C SER A 301 4.20 11.86 5.94
N MET A 302 3.82 10.60 6.18
CA MET A 302 4.13 9.85 7.41
C MET A 302 5.46 9.09 7.34
N LEU A 303 5.98 8.80 6.13
CA LEU A 303 7.23 8.05 5.95
C LEU A 303 8.41 8.63 6.77
N PRO A 304 8.67 9.96 6.77
CA PRO A 304 9.78 10.53 7.54
C PRO A 304 9.64 10.35 9.06
N LYS A 305 8.42 10.12 9.58
CA LYS A 305 8.21 9.88 11.01
C LYS A 305 8.60 8.47 11.44
N PHE A 306 8.60 7.49 10.54
CA PHE A 306 8.78 6.07 10.85
C PHE A 306 9.99 5.41 10.15
N VAL A 307 10.51 6.01 9.08
CA VAL A 307 11.60 5.45 8.29
C VAL A 307 12.75 6.46 8.20
N ASP A 308 13.77 6.25 9.04
CA ASP A 308 14.99 7.05 8.99
C ASP A 308 15.92 6.56 7.87
N ASN A 309 16.56 7.51 7.18
CA ASN A 309 17.54 7.27 6.12
C ASN A 309 17.04 6.30 5.03
N MET A 310 15.78 6.46 4.62
CA MET A 310 15.11 5.63 3.61
C MET A 310 15.94 5.51 2.33
N GLU A 311 16.59 6.60 1.95
CA GLU A 311 17.46 6.70 0.79
C GLU A 311 18.64 5.72 0.75
N LEU A 312 19.14 5.33 1.93
CA LEU A 312 20.25 4.39 2.05
C LEU A 312 19.78 2.94 2.15
N ARG A 313 18.48 2.73 2.39
CA ARG A 313 17.91 1.42 2.76
C ARG A 313 17.05 0.81 1.66
N LEU A 314 16.80 1.51 0.55
CA LEU A 314 15.94 1.03 -0.53
C LEU A 314 16.30 -0.39 -1.02
N ARG A 315 17.61 -0.70 -1.20
CA ARG A 315 18.06 -2.04 -1.59
C ARG A 315 17.73 -3.11 -0.55
N ASN A 316 17.77 -2.75 0.73
CA ASN A 316 17.49 -3.68 1.83
C ASN A 316 16.00 -4.06 1.90
N PHE A 317 15.14 -3.28 1.24
CA PHE A 317 13.70 -3.53 1.20
C PHE A 317 13.26 -4.48 0.07
N GLU A 318 14.15 -4.85 -0.87
CA GLU A 318 13.81 -5.86 -1.89
C GLU A 318 13.74 -7.28 -1.31
N HIS A 319 14.57 -7.59 -0.32
CA HIS A 319 14.59 -8.88 0.37
C HIS A 319 14.87 -8.67 1.87
N CYS A 320 13.80 -8.46 2.63
CA CYS A 320 13.89 -7.97 3.99
C CYS A 320 13.39 -9.00 5.02
N PRO A 321 14.27 -9.65 5.80
CA PRO A 321 13.84 -10.58 6.83
C PRO A 321 13.21 -9.86 8.03
N ILE A 322 12.10 -10.40 8.54
CA ILE A 322 11.43 -9.92 9.75
C ILE A 322 10.92 -11.08 10.60
N LEU A 323 11.08 -10.96 11.93
CA LEU A 323 10.58 -11.96 12.87
C LEU A 323 9.06 -12.03 12.81
N ARG A 324 8.50 -13.25 12.90
CA ARG A 324 7.05 -13.50 12.91
C ARG A 324 6.32 -12.66 13.96
N LYS A 325 6.86 -12.65 15.18
CA LYS A 325 6.30 -11.89 16.30
C LYS A 325 6.26 -10.39 16.01
N THR A 326 7.29 -9.87 15.35
CA THR A 326 7.36 -8.45 14.98
C THR A 326 6.27 -8.08 13.98
N LEU A 327 6.10 -8.87 12.91
CA LEU A 327 5.10 -8.59 11.89
C LEU A 327 3.66 -8.72 12.40
N GLU A 328 3.37 -9.79 13.16
CA GLU A 328 2.00 -10.15 13.52
C GLU A 328 1.48 -9.45 14.78
N SER A 329 2.39 -9.14 15.72
CA SER A 329 2.01 -8.76 17.08
C SER A 329 2.53 -7.39 17.53
N SER A 330 3.67 -6.91 17.02
CA SER A 330 4.29 -5.68 17.53
C SER A 330 3.53 -4.39 17.18
N ASP A 331 3.79 -3.36 17.98
CA ASP A 331 3.41 -1.97 17.70
C ASP A 331 4.22 -1.41 16.52
N VAL A 332 3.59 -0.57 15.70
CA VAL A 332 4.27 0.18 14.64
C VAL A 332 5.45 1.00 15.16
N ILE A 333 5.36 1.51 16.40
CA ILE A 333 6.41 2.32 17.03
C ILE A 333 7.68 1.51 17.32
N ASN A 334 7.52 0.23 17.67
CA ASN A 334 8.63 -0.64 18.11
C ASN A 334 9.04 -1.69 17.08
N GLY A 335 8.33 -1.78 15.94
CA GLY A 335 8.57 -2.79 14.92
C GLY A 335 9.54 -2.39 13.81
N GLY A 336 10.06 -1.16 13.84
CA GLY A 336 11.00 -0.65 12.84
C GLY A 336 10.35 -0.24 11.53
N ALA A 337 11.19 0.23 10.60
CA ALA A 337 10.77 0.72 9.29
C ALA A 337 10.08 -0.38 8.46
N GLU A 338 10.58 -1.61 8.56
CA GLU A 338 10.10 -2.80 7.88
C GLU A 338 8.62 -3.08 8.20
N LEU A 339 8.24 -3.00 9.49
CA LEU A 339 6.86 -3.17 9.90
C LEU A 339 5.98 -2.04 9.37
N PHE A 340 6.44 -0.79 9.46
CA PHE A 340 5.68 0.36 8.97
C PHE A 340 5.45 0.27 7.46
N LEU A 341 6.48 -0.06 6.68
CA LEU A 341 6.40 -0.23 5.23
C LEU A 341 5.47 -1.38 4.84
N TYR A 342 5.46 -2.48 5.60
CA TYR A 342 4.48 -3.55 5.41
C TYR A 342 3.04 -3.07 5.68
N GLN A 343 2.80 -2.44 6.83
CA GLN A 343 1.45 -1.99 7.23
C GLN A 343 0.88 -0.95 6.26
N THR A 344 1.73 -0.05 5.76
CA THR A 344 1.35 0.98 4.77
C THR A 344 1.25 0.46 3.34
N GLY A 345 1.68 -0.78 3.08
CA GLY A 345 1.58 -1.45 1.78
C GLY A 345 2.74 -1.19 0.82
N TYR A 346 3.83 -0.58 1.28
CA TYR A 346 5.08 -0.49 0.51
C TYR A 346 5.81 -1.82 0.43
N LEU A 347 5.63 -2.69 1.43
CA LEU A 347 6.14 -4.05 1.45
C LEU A 347 5.02 -5.06 1.67
N THR A 348 5.29 -6.30 1.26
CA THR A 348 4.41 -7.43 1.45
C THR A 348 5.18 -8.71 1.72
N ILE A 349 4.51 -9.76 2.17
CA ILE A 349 5.13 -11.06 2.40
C ILE A 349 5.48 -11.67 1.03
N LYS A 350 6.74 -12.01 0.82
CA LYS A 350 7.21 -12.74 -0.37
C LYS A 350 7.42 -14.22 -0.07
N SER A 351 7.89 -14.54 1.13
CA SER A 351 8.00 -15.93 1.61
C SER A 351 8.05 -15.98 3.13
N SER A 352 7.99 -17.18 3.70
CA SER A 352 8.15 -17.40 5.13
C SER A 352 8.81 -18.74 5.39
N ASP A 353 9.55 -18.83 6.49
CA ASP A 353 10.19 -20.06 6.96
C ASP A 353 9.94 -20.27 8.47
N GLU A 354 10.73 -21.13 9.12
CA GLU A 354 10.62 -21.36 10.55
C GLU A 354 11.05 -20.15 11.40
N PHE A 355 11.91 -19.28 10.86
CA PHE A 355 12.51 -18.13 11.55
C PHE A 355 11.69 -16.84 11.40
N GLY A 356 10.92 -16.70 10.32
CA GLY A 356 10.10 -15.51 10.12
C GLY A 356 9.51 -15.37 8.72
N TYR A 357 9.48 -14.12 8.25
CA TYR A 357 9.01 -13.71 6.95
C TYR A 357 10.14 -13.02 6.17
N PHE A 358 10.09 -13.13 4.86
CA PHE A 358 10.83 -12.26 3.96
C PHE A 358 9.86 -11.31 3.27
N LEU A 359 10.07 -10.02 3.47
CA LEU A 359 9.30 -8.96 2.86
C LEU A 359 9.98 -8.47 1.57
N GLY A 360 9.19 -7.91 0.68
CA GLY A 360 9.65 -7.24 -0.54
C GLY A 360 8.58 -6.34 -1.12
N PHE A 361 8.91 -5.57 -2.17
CA PHE A 361 7.94 -4.75 -2.90
C PHE A 361 6.83 -5.62 -3.51
N PRO A 362 5.55 -5.27 -3.38
CA PRO A 362 4.47 -6.04 -3.97
C PRO A 362 4.59 -6.10 -5.50
N ASN A 363 4.74 -4.94 -6.14
CA ASN A 363 4.76 -4.74 -7.59
C ASN A 363 5.57 -3.51 -8.01
N GLN A 364 5.62 -3.25 -9.32
CA GLN A 364 6.31 -2.11 -9.92
C GLN A 364 5.70 -0.76 -9.53
N GLU A 365 4.38 -0.65 -9.43
CA GLU A 365 3.70 0.60 -9.06
C GLU A 365 4.21 1.12 -7.72
N VAL A 366 4.20 0.27 -6.71
CA VAL A 366 4.61 0.61 -5.35
C VAL A 366 6.10 0.86 -5.24
N LYS A 367 6.90 0.09 -5.98
CA LYS A 367 8.35 0.30 -6.06
C LYS A 367 8.63 1.68 -6.64
N GLN A 368 8.07 2.01 -7.80
CA GLN A 368 8.20 3.33 -8.42
C GLN A 368 7.83 4.44 -7.43
N ALA A 369 6.65 4.35 -6.81
CA ALA A 369 6.17 5.37 -5.90
C ALA A 369 7.09 5.58 -4.68
N LEU A 370 7.64 4.52 -4.07
CA LEU A 370 8.57 4.69 -2.95
C LEU A 370 9.86 5.38 -3.39
N TYR A 371 10.37 5.04 -4.58
CA TYR A 371 11.58 5.65 -5.13
C TYR A 371 11.37 7.13 -5.50
N GLU A 372 10.19 7.50 -6.01
CA GLU A 372 9.81 8.90 -6.24
C GLU A 372 9.85 9.72 -4.95
N VAL A 373 9.36 9.19 -3.84
CA VAL A 373 9.37 9.88 -2.53
C VAL A 373 10.78 10.16 -2.02
N VAL A 374 11.71 9.23 -2.25
CA VAL A 374 13.09 9.36 -1.79
C VAL A 374 13.92 10.32 -2.66
N LEU A 375 13.58 10.41 -3.95
CA LEU A 375 14.44 11.04 -4.94
C LEU A 375 14.84 12.48 -4.59
N PRO A 376 13.94 13.40 -4.16
CA PRO A 376 14.34 14.77 -3.81
C PRO A 376 15.36 14.83 -2.67
N THR A 377 15.23 13.94 -1.69
CA THR A 377 16.18 13.84 -0.55
C THR A 377 17.55 13.35 -1.03
N LEU A 378 17.57 12.43 -2.00
CA LEU A 378 18.81 11.96 -2.59
C LEU A 378 19.47 13.02 -3.44
N THR A 379 18.74 13.67 -4.35
CA THR A 379 19.31 14.59 -5.34
C THR A 379 19.57 16.00 -4.80
N MET A 380 19.06 16.32 -3.61
CA MET A 380 19.13 17.66 -3.01
C MET A 380 18.55 18.77 -3.91
N GLN A 381 17.61 18.41 -4.78
CA GLN A 381 16.91 19.32 -5.69
C GLN A 381 15.47 19.55 -5.23
N SER A 382 14.88 20.68 -5.64
CA SER A 382 13.46 20.92 -5.39
C SER A 382 12.60 19.94 -6.18
N GLU A 383 11.44 19.56 -5.66
CA GLU A 383 10.51 18.64 -6.37
C GLU A 383 10.17 19.18 -7.77
N SER A 384 9.98 20.48 -7.93
CA SER A 384 9.63 21.10 -9.21
C SER A 384 10.72 20.97 -10.28
N ASP A 385 11.99 21.02 -9.90
CA ASP A 385 13.11 20.93 -10.86
C ASP A 385 13.30 19.50 -11.36
N ILE A 386 13.04 18.51 -10.49
CA ILE A 386 13.22 17.09 -10.78
C ILE A 386 12.12 16.57 -11.73
N ILE A 387 10.86 16.99 -11.55
CA ILE A 387 9.71 16.44 -12.30
C ILE A 387 9.87 16.60 -13.82
N SER A 388 10.32 17.77 -14.28
CA SER A 388 10.52 18.04 -15.71
C SER A 388 11.66 17.20 -16.31
N LEU A 389 12.76 17.06 -15.57
CA LEU A 389 13.92 16.26 -15.96
C LEU A 389 13.59 14.75 -15.97
N GLN A 390 12.84 14.27 -14.98
CA GLN A 390 12.36 12.88 -14.91
C GLN A 390 11.50 12.52 -16.12
N SER A 391 10.51 13.36 -16.43
CA SER A 391 9.61 13.16 -17.57
C SER A 391 10.38 13.13 -18.90
N SER A 392 11.36 14.04 -19.03
CA SER A 392 12.25 14.08 -20.19
C SER A 392 13.10 12.82 -20.32
N LEU A 393 13.71 12.38 -19.22
CA LEU A 393 14.56 11.19 -19.19
C LEU A 393 13.77 9.92 -19.54
N PHE A 394 12.57 9.75 -18.98
CA PHE A 394 11.69 8.63 -19.30
C PHE A 394 11.36 8.58 -20.80
N ARG A 395 10.94 9.72 -21.37
CA ARG A 395 10.65 9.83 -22.81
C ARG A 395 11.87 9.51 -23.66
N GLN A 396 13.03 10.06 -23.32
CA GLN A 396 14.27 9.90 -24.09
C GLN A 396 14.75 8.45 -24.07
N LEU A 397 14.79 7.81 -22.90
CA LEU A 397 15.14 6.38 -22.78
C LEU A 397 14.07 5.48 -23.43
N GLY A 398 12.79 5.84 -23.34
CA GLY A 398 11.72 5.09 -23.97
C GLY A 398 11.73 5.16 -25.50
N THR A 399 12.27 6.23 -26.09
CA THR A 399 12.35 6.45 -27.55
C THR A 399 13.71 6.12 -28.16
N GLY A 400 14.75 5.96 -27.33
CA GLY A 400 16.12 5.69 -27.76
C GLY A 400 16.92 6.96 -28.09
N GLU A 401 16.48 8.13 -27.64
CA GLU A 401 17.18 9.42 -27.76
C GLU A 401 18.36 9.49 -26.76
N ILE A 402 19.35 8.59 -26.88
CA ILE A 402 20.40 8.37 -25.87
C ILE A 402 21.25 9.62 -25.62
N ALA A 403 21.54 10.40 -26.66
CA ALA A 403 22.35 11.61 -26.52
C ALA A 403 21.69 12.65 -25.60
N ASP A 404 20.37 12.79 -25.66
CA ASP A 404 19.62 13.72 -24.81
C ASP A 404 19.31 13.09 -23.45
N ALA A 405 19.01 11.79 -23.40
CA ALA A 405 18.89 11.04 -22.14
C ALA A 405 20.11 11.25 -21.23
N MET A 406 21.32 11.20 -21.80
CA MET A 406 22.55 11.36 -21.04
C MET A 406 22.79 12.79 -20.56
N LYS A 407 22.37 13.82 -21.32
CA LYS A 407 22.40 15.21 -20.84
C LYS A 407 21.47 15.38 -19.64
N THR A 408 20.26 14.82 -19.74
CA THR A 408 19.26 14.87 -18.66
C THR A 408 19.75 14.12 -17.42
N LEU A 409 20.30 12.91 -17.59
CA LEU A 409 20.87 12.13 -16.48
C LEU A 409 22.05 12.85 -15.82
N LYS A 410 22.93 13.49 -16.61
CA LYS A 410 24.02 14.31 -16.09
C LYS A 410 23.51 15.47 -15.23
N ALA A 411 22.44 16.14 -15.65
CA ALA A 411 21.81 17.22 -14.88
C ALA A 411 21.20 16.73 -13.55
N LEU A 412 20.60 15.53 -13.54
CA LEU A 412 20.04 14.93 -12.32
C LEU A 412 21.10 14.48 -11.30
N VAL A 413 22.34 14.24 -11.75
CA VAL A 413 23.43 13.68 -10.91
C VAL A 413 24.49 14.74 -10.54
N ALA A 414 24.47 15.93 -11.14
CA ALA A 414 25.55 16.91 -11.07
C ALA A 414 25.99 17.34 -9.65
N ASP A 415 25.06 17.42 -8.68
CA ASP A 415 25.32 17.98 -7.35
C ASP A 415 25.25 16.97 -6.19
N VAL A 416 24.93 15.71 -6.50
CA VAL A 416 24.52 14.70 -5.52
C VAL A 416 25.67 14.04 -4.75
N PRO A 417 26.76 13.58 -5.41
CA PRO A 417 27.76 12.75 -4.75
C PRO A 417 28.65 13.50 -3.74
N TYR A 418 28.87 14.81 -3.95
CA TYR A 418 29.74 15.65 -3.12
C TYR A 418 29.05 16.20 -1.86
N SER A 419 27.76 16.52 -1.92
CA SER A 419 27.03 17.28 -0.90
C SER A 419 26.38 16.39 0.18
N ASN A 420 26.10 15.13 -0.13
CA ASN A 420 25.37 14.24 0.78
C ASN A 420 26.31 13.55 1.79
N LYS A 421 26.47 14.17 2.97
CA LYS A 421 27.29 13.65 4.08
C LYS A 421 26.91 12.23 4.52
N LYS A 422 25.67 11.79 4.32
CA LYS A 422 25.22 10.45 4.71
C LYS A 422 25.79 9.36 3.83
N LEU A 423 26.14 9.68 2.59
CA LEU A 423 26.78 8.74 1.67
C LEU A 423 28.27 8.60 1.96
N ALA A 424 28.87 9.45 2.81
CA ALA A 424 30.33 9.58 3.02
C ALA A 424 31.09 8.28 3.30
N SER A 425 30.43 7.23 3.81
CA SER A 425 31.02 5.91 4.06
C SER A 425 31.04 4.94 2.87
N MET A 426 30.33 5.25 1.77
CA MET A 426 30.22 4.38 0.59
C MET A 426 31.34 4.66 -0.42
N ASP A 427 31.73 3.64 -1.19
CA ASP A 427 32.59 3.84 -2.35
C ASP A 427 31.90 4.75 -3.39
N MET A 428 32.68 5.57 -4.12
CA MET A 428 32.10 6.53 -5.06
C MET A 428 31.28 5.86 -6.16
N GLU A 429 31.75 4.74 -6.71
CA GLU A 429 31.02 4.01 -7.76
C GLU A 429 29.70 3.45 -7.20
N GLU A 430 29.71 2.97 -5.96
CA GLU A 430 28.51 2.49 -5.26
C GLU A 430 27.47 3.61 -5.06
N ARG A 431 27.91 4.83 -4.73
CA ARG A 431 27.03 6.00 -4.62
C ARG A 431 26.37 6.33 -5.94
N TYR A 432 27.15 6.43 -7.02
CA TYR A 432 26.60 6.68 -8.35
C TYR A 432 25.63 5.58 -8.76
N ARG A 433 25.96 4.31 -8.49
CA ARG A 433 25.06 3.17 -8.74
C ARG A 433 23.74 3.35 -8.00
N LEU A 434 23.76 3.72 -6.72
CA LEU A 434 22.56 3.98 -5.91
C LEU A 434 21.74 5.14 -6.50
N ILE A 435 22.36 6.28 -6.79
CA ILE A 435 21.68 7.49 -7.31
C ILE A 435 21.04 7.19 -8.68
N ILE A 436 21.83 6.64 -9.62
CA ILE A 436 21.35 6.32 -10.96
C ILE A 436 20.24 5.26 -10.90
N SER A 437 20.40 4.20 -10.11
CA SER A 437 19.33 3.21 -9.92
C SER A 437 18.06 3.84 -9.34
N THR A 438 18.20 4.83 -8.44
CA THR A 438 17.06 5.48 -7.81
C THR A 438 16.30 6.34 -8.81
N ILE A 439 17.02 7.15 -9.58
CA ILE A 439 16.45 7.96 -10.68
C ILE A 439 15.69 7.05 -11.65
N LEU A 440 16.31 5.96 -12.10
CA LEU A 440 15.72 5.06 -13.09
C LEU A 440 14.46 4.33 -12.56
N ASN A 441 14.46 3.87 -11.31
CA ASN A 441 13.24 3.30 -10.70
C ASN A 441 12.15 4.38 -10.50
N ALA A 442 12.52 5.59 -10.07
CA ALA A 442 11.57 6.68 -9.83
C ALA A 442 10.87 7.16 -11.10
N ILE A 443 11.53 7.07 -12.26
CA ILE A 443 10.87 7.37 -13.56
C ILE A 443 10.07 6.18 -14.13
N GLY A 444 9.98 5.06 -13.40
CA GLY A 444 9.18 3.89 -13.78
C GLY A 444 9.89 2.88 -14.70
N LEU A 445 11.23 2.90 -14.81
CA LEU A 445 11.95 1.82 -15.50
C LEU A 445 12.08 0.59 -14.59
N LYS A 446 12.03 -0.61 -15.18
CA LYS A 446 12.38 -1.84 -14.46
C LYS A 446 13.90 -1.94 -14.36
N VAL A 447 14.42 -1.77 -13.16
CA VAL A 447 15.86 -1.72 -12.88
C VAL A 447 16.30 -2.94 -12.09
N GLU A 448 17.39 -3.56 -12.54
CA GLU A 448 18.15 -4.57 -11.80
C GLU A 448 19.54 -4.01 -11.50
N VAL A 449 20.02 -4.26 -10.28
CA VAL A 449 21.30 -3.74 -9.80
C VAL A 449 22.22 -4.93 -9.51
N GLU A 450 23.48 -4.83 -9.93
CA GLU A 450 24.49 -5.87 -9.70
C GLU A 450 24.07 -7.27 -10.22
N HIS A 451 23.50 -7.31 -11.43
CA HIS A 451 23.03 -8.54 -12.05
C HIS A 451 24.21 -9.49 -12.34
N MET A 452 24.17 -10.67 -11.73
CA MET A 452 25.24 -11.66 -11.83
C MET A 452 25.06 -12.55 -13.07
N LEU A 453 26.10 -12.63 -13.88
CA LEU A 453 26.25 -13.56 -15.00
C LEU A 453 27.42 -14.51 -14.73
N ALA A 454 27.45 -15.64 -15.44
CA ALA A 454 28.61 -16.53 -15.42
C ALA A 454 29.90 -15.83 -15.91
N THR A 455 29.77 -14.79 -16.74
CA THR A 455 30.86 -14.04 -17.35
C THR A 455 31.26 -12.79 -16.57
N GLY A 456 30.54 -12.43 -15.51
CA GLY A 456 30.83 -11.23 -14.72
C GLY A 456 29.59 -10.67 -14.04
N ARG A 457 29.67 -9.42 -13.61
CA ARG A 457 28.58 -8.69 -12.95
C ARG A 457 28.29 -7.40 -13.69
N ILE A 458 27.04 -7.22 -14.11
CA ILE A 458 26.55 -5.97 -14.71
C ILE A 458 26.18 -5.01 -13.59
N ASP A 459 26.64 -3.76 -13.65
CA ASP A 459 26.27 -2.77 -12.63
C ASP A 459 24.78 -2.48 -12.58
N LEU A 460 24.17 -2.17 -13.74
CA LEU A 460 22.75 -1.83 -13.84
C LEU A 460 22.15 -2.35 -15.15
N ILE A 461 20.94 -2.90 -15.06
CA ILE A 461 20.08 -3.15 -16.22
C ILE A 461 18.85 -2.28 -16.06
N ALA A 462 18.48 -1.52 -17.09
CA ALA A 462 17.27 -0.70 -17.08
C ALA A 462 16.41 -1.00 -18.32
N GLN A 463 15.14 -1.33 -18.11
CA GLN A 463 14.27 -1.82 -19.16
C GLN A 463 13.08 -0.88 -19.38
N THR A 464 12.76 -0.65 -20.64
CA THR A 464 11.55 0.01 -21.12
C THR A 464 10.72 -0.97 -21.95
N SER A 465 9.56 -0.54 -22.47
CA SER A 465 8.77 -1.34 -23.41
C SER A 465 9.48 -1.62 -24.74
N ARG A 466 10.51 -0.85 -25.10
CA ARG A 466 11.20 -0.94 -26.41
C ARG A 466 12.69 -1.23 -26.33
N TYR A 467 13.32 -0.94 -25.20
CA TYR A 467 14.78 -0.99 -25.04
C TYR A 467 15.20 -1.68 -23.75
N ILE A 468 16.34 -2.38 -23.80
CA ILE A 468 17.08 -2.89 -22.65
C ILE A 468 18.43 -2.17 -22.63
N TYR A 469 18.70 -1.46 -21.54
CA TYR A 469 19.97 -0.77 -21.30
C TYR A 469 20.82 -1.58 -20.35
N VAL A 470 21.98 -2.04 -20.82
CA VAL A 470 23.02 -2.67 -19.99
C VAL A 470 24.05 -1.61 -19.68
N ILE A 471 24.14 -1.19 -18.43
CA ILE A 471 24.93 -0.03 -18.01
C ILE A 471 26.08 -0.51 -17.12
N GLU A 472 27.29 -0.09 -17.47
CA GLU A 472 28.51 -0.29 -16.67
C GLU A 472 29.07 1.06 -16.24
N LEU A 473 29.43 1.19 -14.96
CA LEU A 473 29.92 2.40 -14.34
C LEU A 473 31.43 2.29 -14.11
N LYS A 474 32.19 3.34 -14.47
CA LYS A 474 33.61 3.43 -14.14
C LYS A 474 34.01 4.84 -13.76
N LEU A 475 34.76 4.96 -12.66
CA LEU A 475 35.47 6.19 -12.32
C LEU A 475 36.54 6.51 -13.38
N ARG A 476 36.77 7.79 -13.62
CA ARG A 476 37.80 8.27 -14.57
C ARG A 476 39.20 7.74 -14.24
N ASN A 477 39.55 7.73 -12.97
CA ASN A 477 40.82 7.16 -12.48
C ASN A 477 40.92 5.63 -12.61
N ASN A 478 39.81 4.95 -12.94
CA ASN A 478 39.72 3.51 -13.19
C ASN A 478 39.42 3.18 -14.68
N GLY A 479 39.92 4.01 -15.60
CA GLY A 479 39.83 3.78 -17.04
C GLY A 479 38.58 4.35 -17.73
N GLY A 480 37.65 4.91 -16.96
CA GLY A 480 36.48 5.66 -17.45
C GLY A 480 35.64 4.92 -18.49
N LYS A 481 35.05 5.65 -19.44
CA LYS A 481 34.11 5.05 -20.41
C LYS A 481 34.72 3.95 -21.28
N LYS A 482 36.04 4.02 -21.55
CA LYS A 482 36.73 3.02 -22.39
C LYS A 482 36.77 1.67 -21.68
N ALA A 483 37.15 1.66 -20.40
CA ALA A 483 37.15 0.44 -19.59
C ALA A 483 35.73 -0.12 -19.43
N ALA A 484 34.73 0.74 -19.21
CA ALA A 484 33.33 0.32 -19.10
C ALA A 484 32.83 -0.38 -20.37
N ILE A 485 33.08 0.19 -21.56
CA ILE A 485 32.70 -0.42 -22.83
C ILE A 485 33.45 -1.72 -23.11
N GLN A 486 34.76 -1.74 -22.83
CA GLN A 486 35.57 -2.93 -22.98
C GLN A 486 35.03 -4.08 -22.11
N GLN A 487 34.67 -3.80 -20.85
CA GLN A 487 34.11 -4.79 -19.95
C GLN A 487 32.77 -5.35 -20.45
N ILE A 488 31.87 -4.50 -20.97
CA ILE A 488 30.60 -4.94 -21.57
C ILE A 488 30.85 -5.92 -22.73
N GLN A 489 31.83 -5.61 -23.60
CA GLN A 489 32.13 -6.40 -24.79
C GLN A 489 32.85 -7.71 -24.45
N GLU A 490 33.90 -7.66 -23.62
CA GLU A 490 34.71 -8.83 -23.24
C GLU A 490 33.89 -9.86 -22.48
N ASN A 491 33.07 -9.40 -21.53
CA ASN A 491 32.21 -10.29 -20.74
C ASN A 491 30.87 -10.60 -21.43
N ARG A 492 30.66 -10.11 -22.66
CA ARG A 492 29.49 -10.40 -23.49
C ARG A 492 28.16 -10.10 -22.79
N TYR A 493 28.09 -9.01 -22.04
CA TYR A 493 26.92 -8.68 -21.22
C TYR A 493 25.63 -8.46 -22.01
N LEU A 494 25.71 -8.19 -23.31
CA LEU A 494 24.53 -8.01 -24.16
C LEU A 494 23.94 -9.33 -24.67
N GLU A 495 24.72 -10.41 -24.72
CA GLU A 495 24.30 -11.70 -25.30
C GLU A 495 23.04 -12.30 -24.67
N PRO A 496 22.87 -12.32 -23.33
CA PRO A 496 21.68 -12.89 -22.70
C PRO A 496 20.36 -12.24 -23.15
N PHE A 497 20.42 -11.00 -23.63
CA PHE A 497 19.24 -10.20 -23.97
C PHE A 497 18.93 -10.18 -25.47
N LYS A 498 19.77 -10.79 -26.33
CA LYS A 498 19.59 -10.74 -27.80
C LYS A 498 18.36 -11.47 -28.32
N ALA A 499 17.82 -12.41 -27.55
CA ALA A 499 16.58 -13.12 -27.88
C ALA A 499 15.32 -12.31 -27.52
N ASP A 500 15.48 -11.19 -26.81
CA ASP A 500 14.38 -10.30 -26.45
C ASP A 500 13.88 -9.51 -27.68
N LYS A 501 12.60 -9.16 -27.70
CA LYS A 501 12.01 -8.35 -28.77
C LYS A 501 12.45 -6.87 -28.70
N ARG A 502 12.93 -6.44 -27.54
CA ARG A 502 13.41 -5.08 -27.27
C ARG A 502 14.83 -4.90 -27.81
N LYS A 503 15.16 -3.67 -28.19
CA LYS A 503 16.52 -3.34 -28.65
C LYS A 503 17.48 -3.22 -27.47
N VAL A 504 18.55 -4.00 -27.50
CA VAL A 504 19.58 -4.02 -26.46
C VAL A 504 20.66 -2.98 -26.76
N ILE A 505 21.02 -2.16 -25.76
CA ILE A 505 22.04 -1.12 -25.86
C ILE A 505 22.95 -1.19 -24.64
N GLY A 506 24.26 -1.32 -24.87
CA GLY A 506 25.30 -1.20 -23.84
C GLY A 506 25.75 0.24 -23.64
N LEU A 507 25.80 0.71 -22.40
CA LEU A 507 26.18 2.06 -22.02
C LEU A 507 27.33 2.00 -21.00
N GLY A 508 28.50 2.53 -21.36
CA GLY A 508 29.62 2.69 -20.44
C GLY A 508 29.68 4.13 -19.93
N ILE A 509 29.38 4.36 -18.66
CA ILE A 509 29.30 5.71 -18.07
C ILE A 509 30.60 6.03 -17.32
N GLU A 510 31.21 7.17 -17.64
CA GLU A 510 32.37 7.70 -16.95
C GLU A 510 31.96 8.66 -15.83
N LEU A 511 32.49 8.42 -14.64
CA LEU A 511 32.13 9.09 -13.41
C LEU A 511 33.31 9.87 -12.83
N ASP A 512 33.01 11.02 -12.22
CA ASP A 512 34.01 11.83 -11.52
C ASP A 512 34.29 11.28 -10.12
N GLU A 513 35.56 11.03 -9.82
CA GLU A 513 36.04 10.50 -8.54
C GLU A 513 35.91 11.48 -7.36
N GLU A 514 35.79 12.79 -7.63
CA GLU A 514 35.59 13.82 -6.62
C GLU A 514 34.10 14.11 -6.36
N GLY A 515 33.20 13.44 -7.10
CA GLY A 515 31.76 13.56 -6.92
C GLY A 515 31.10 14.69 -7.71
N LYS A 516 31.71 15.17 -8.81
CA LYS A 516 31.16 16.23 -9.69
C LYS A 516 30.14 15.71 -10.73
N GLY A 517 29.69 14.47 -10.61
CA GLY A 517 28.68 13.89 -11.49
C GLY A 517 29.23 13.02 -12.62
N ILE A 518 28.41 12.89 -13.66
CA ILE A 518 28.74 12.11 -14.86
C ILE A 518 29.62 12.96 -15.79
N LEU A 519 30.77 12.43 -16.20
CA LEU A 519 31.71 13.14 -17.06
C LEU A 519 31.38 12.94 -18.55
N ASP A 520 31.30 11.69 -18.98
CA ASP A 520 31.18 11.27 -20.38
C ASP A 520 30.58 9.85 -20.47
N TRP A 521 30.29 9.35 -21.67
CA TRP A 521 29.77 7.99 -21.89
C TRP A 521 30.17 7.40 -23.25
N GLY A 522 30.10 6.07 -23.34
CA GLY A 522 30.23 5.29 -24.56
C GLY A 522 28.97 4.47 -24.83
N ILE A 523 28.77 4.08 -26.09
CA ILE A 523 27.64 3.23 -26.53
C ILE A 523 28.20 2.04 -27.29
N THR A 524 27.66 0.85 -27.04
CA THR A 524 27.89 -0.38 -27.81
C THR A 524 26.55 -1.11 -28.01
N SER A 525 26.43 -1.93 -29.05
CA SER A 525 25.19 -2.66 -29.37
C SER A 525 25.48 -4.07 -29.86
#